data_AF-A0A928EE49-F1
#
_entry.id   AF-A0A928EE49-F1
#
_cell.length_a   1.000
_cell.length_b   1.000
_cell.length_c   1.000
_cell.angle_alpha   90.00
_cell.angle_beta   90.00
_cell.angle_gamma   90.00
#
_symmetry.space_group_name_H-M   'P 1'
#
loop_
_entity.id
_entity.type
_entity.pdbx_description
1 polymer ?
#
loop_
_entity_poly.entity_id
_entity_poly.type
_entity_poly.pdbx_seq_one_letter_code
_entity_poly.pdbx_strand_id
1 'polypeptide(L)'
;MGFYTEPAFFLLLVPIVAIAAVLGLREKPMARFGCAASIVMLLLLFGRSLASLAFFVGYLAYSFVLARYVAVLFEKERPGAVARYRVALALQIAPLAVYKVGVAVEPDFLGFIGISYITFKTIQVLIETRDGLIKNMGAFEYLYFLVFFPSFTSGPILRSRKFVEDMNARRTRDEYLALLYRGAGWFILGAVYKFVGASLAEWAMWFLPSVIGTATVGTAIAANIVYALGYTFYLFFDFAGYSHMAVGLGFALGIEVPRNFRAPFLAIDIKDFWNRWHITLSTWLRDFVFMRFTSAAFAHKWFESPVTAACIGFFINFTLMGIWHGITFDYLVYGMYHGFLLASCEFIQRKWGFYKKHKRERWFRICTWAVTMVAVIFGLALFSGQVFHNPL
;
A
#
# COMPACT_ATOMS: atom_id res chain seq x y z
N MET A 1 -17.72 -2.29 12.32
CA MET A 1 -18.20 -1.35 11.29
C MET A 1 -17.16 -1.27 10.17
N GLY A 2 -17.53 -1.66 8.96
CA GLY A 2 -16.64 -1.62 7.79
C GLY A 2 -16.36 -0.20 7.30
N PHE A 3 -15.09 0.17 7.15
CA PHE A 3 -14.72 1.51 6.68
C PHE A 3 -14.94 1.64 5.17
N TYR A 4 -15.52 2.77 4.75
CA TYR A 4 -15.83 3.11 3.36
C TYR A 4 -16.75 2.13 2.61
N THR A 5 -17.39 1.21 3.33
CA THR A 5 -18.29 0.20 2.75
C THR A 5 -19.66 0.24 3.41
N GLU A 6 -19.73 0.37 4.74
CA GLU A 6 -21.00 0.41 5.47
C GLU A 6 -21.54 1.86 5.60
N PRO A 7 -22.86 2.09 5.45
CA PRO A 7 -23.47 3.41 5.64
C PRO A 7 -23.17 4.05 7.00
N ALA A 8 -23.10 3.24 8.05
CA ALA A 8 -22.79 3.69 9.42
C ALA A 8 -21.45 4.45 9.50
N PHE A 9 -20.45 4.04 8.70
CA PHE A 9 -19.17 4.74 8.64
C PHE A 9 -19.36 6.17 8.13
N PHE A 10 -20.11 6.36 7.05
CA PHE A 10 -20.35 7.68 6.46
C PHE A 10 -21.17 8.60 7.37
N LEU A 11 -22.16 8.04 8.08
CA LEU A 11 -22.95 8.81 9.06
C LEU A 11 -22.07 9.35 10.20
N LEU A 12 -21.12 8.56 10.68
CA LEU A 12 -20.18 8.98 11.73
C LEU A 12 -19.08 9.91 11.21
N LEU A 13 -18.75 9.87 9.92
CA LEU A 13 -17.81 10.81 9.32
C LEU A 13 -18.33 12.25 9.33
N VAL A 14 -19.63 12.47 9.16
CA VAL A 14 -20.22 13.81 9.10
C VAL A 14 -19.86 14.66 10.32
N PRO A 15 -20.15 14.24 11.57
CA PRO A 15 -19.76 15.03 12.74
C PRO A 15 -18.24 15.12 12.92
N ILE A 16 -17.47 14.09 12.56
CA ILE A 16 -15.99 14.13 12.67
C ILE A 16 -15.43 15.21 11.75
N VAL A 17 -15.85 15.24 10.48
CA VAL A 17 -15.40 16.22 9.50
C VAL A 17 -15.91 17.62 9.85
N ALA A 18 -17.14 17.76 10.34
CA ALA A 18 -17.68 19.04 10.77
C ALA A 18 -16.85 19.65 11.92
N ILE A 19 -16.51 18.85 12.95
CA ILE A 19 -15.68 19.30 14.06
C ILE A 19 -14.25 19.62 13.57
N ALA A 20 -13.66 18.77 12.72
CA ALA A 20 -12.35 19.03 12.12
C ALA A 20 -12.35 20.37 11.36
N ALA A 21 -13.39 20.61 10.55
CA ALA A 21 -13.55 21.85 9.81
C ALA A 21 -13.61 23.07 10.73
N VAL A 22 -14.42 23.01 11.80
CA VAL A 22 -14.50 24.10 12.79
C VAL A 22 -13.15 24.36 13.45
N LEU A 23 -12.40 23.31 13.82
CA LEU A 23 -11.08 23.47 14.42
C LEU A 23 -10.08 24.09 13.45
N GLY A 24 -9.99 23.57 12.23
CA GLY A 24 -9.06 24.07 11.22
C GLY A 24 -9.37 25.50 10.77
N LEU A 25 -10.65 25.85 10.61
CA LEU A 25 -11.08 27.22 10.27
C LEU A 25 -10.83 28.24 11.38
N ARG A 26 -10.75 27.76 12.64
CA ARG A 26 -10.37 28.57 13.81
C ARG A 26 -8.87 28.49 14.12
N GLU A 27 -8.08 27.92 13.21
CA GLU A 27 -6.62 27.76 13.33
C GLU A 27 -6.21 27.04 14.62
N LYS A 28 -7.08 26.15 15.12
CA LYS A 28 -6.83 25.37 16.34
C LYS A 28 -6.09 24.07 16.00
N PRO A 29 -5.17 23.62 16.87
CA PRO A 29 -4.52 22.31 16.69
C PRO A 29 -5.55 21.17 16.64
N MET A 30 -5.43 20.31 15.64
CA MET A 30 -6.38 19.20 15.42
C MET A 30 -5.85 17.83 15.83
N ALA A 31 -4.54 17.68 16.08
CA ALA A 31 -3.92 16.38 16.29
C ALA A 31 -4.59 15.53 17.40
N ARG A 32 -4.92 16.16 18.54
CA ARG A 32 -5.61 15.46 19.65
C ARG A 32 -7.00 15.00 19.27
N PHE A 33 -7.76 15.86 18.57
CA PHE A 33 -9.09 15.52 18.07
C PHE A 33 -9.00 14.39 17.03
N GLY A 34 -8.11 14.51 16.05
CA GLY A 34 -7.89 13.48 15.03
C GLY A 34 -7.47 12.14 15.62
N CYS A 35 -6.63 12.13 16.66
CA CYS A 35 -6.26 10.92 17.40
C CYS A 35 -7.46 10.31 18.14
N ALA A 36 -8.24 11.12 18.88
CA ALA A 36 -9.43 10.66 19.58
C ALA A 36 -10.49 10.09 18.61
N ALA A 37 -10.78 10.80 17.52
CA ALA A 37 -11.66 10.33 16.45
C ALA A 37 -11.15 9.00 15.86
N SER A 38 -9.83 8.88 15.66
CA SER A 38 -9.23 7.64 15.15
C SER A 38 -9.44 6.47 16.11
N ILE A 39 -9.20 6.67 17.41
CA ILE A 39 -9.43 5.64 18.43
C ILE A 39 -10.90 5.21 18.44
N VAL A 40 -11.85 6.15 18.43
CA VAL A 40 -13.30 5.84 18.39
C VAL A 40 -13.65 5.03 17.15
N MET A 41 -13.17 5.45 15.97
CA MET A 41 -13.45 4.74 14.72
C MET A 41 -12.87 3.32 14.73
N LEU A 42 -11.67 3.12 15.28
CA LEU A 42 -11.07 1.80 15.40
C LEU A 42 -11.78 0.92 16.45
N LEU A 43 -12.25 1.47 17.57
CA LEU A 43 -13.08 0.73 18.52
C LEU A 43 -14.36 0.21 17.86
N LEU A 44 -15.00 1.02 17.00
CA LEU A 44 -16.17 0.61 16.22
C LEU A 44 -15.84 -0.37 15.09
N LEU A 45 -14.63 -0.30 14.52
CA LEU A 45 -14.13 -1.27 13.56
C LEU A 45 -14.00 -2.65 14.21
N PHE A 46 -13.37 -2.71 15.39
CA PHE A 46 -13.13 -3.94 16.14
C PHE A 46 -14.29 -4.40 17.04
N GLY A 47 -15.38 -3.63 17.14
CA GLY A 47 -16.49 -3.90 18.05
C GLY A 47 -17.20 -5.25 17.88
N ARG A 48 -16.92 -6.00 16.80
CA ARG A 48 -17.43 -7.36 16.57
C ARG A 48 -16.54 -8.47 17.16
N SER A 49 -15.30 -8.18 17.55
CA SER A 49 -14.34 -9.16 18.07
C SER A 49 -13.44 -8.56 19.15
N LEU A 50 -13.72 -8.92 20.42
CA LEU A 50 -12.90 -8.50 21.55
C LEU A 50 -11.47 -9.09 21.46
N ALA A 51 -11.33 -10.30 20.92
CA ALA A 51 -10.04 -10.93 20.71
C ALA A 51 -9.17 -10.13 19.72
N SER A 52 -9.74 -9.69 18.59
CA SER A 52 -9.03 -8.85 17.62
C SER A 52 -8.68 -7.49 18.19
N LEU A 53 -9.56 -6.89 19.00
CA LEU A 53 -9.28 -5.63 19.70
C LEU A 53 -8.12 -5.79 20.70
N ALA A 54 -8.15 -6.85 21.52
CA ALA A 54 -7.10 -7.14 22.49
C ALA A 54 -5.76 -7.38 21.80
N PHE A 55 -5.75 -8.14 20.71
CA PHE A 55 -4.56 -8.38 19.90
C PHE A 55 -4.03 -7.09 19.26
N PHE A 56 -4.91 -6.22 18.76
CA PHE A 56 -4.53 -4.90 18.24
C PHE A 56 -3.90 -4.00 19.30
N VAL A 57 -4.52 -3.87 20.48
CA VAL A 57 -3.98 -3.08 21.59
C VAL A 57 -2.64 -3.65 22.07
N GLY A 58 -2.53 -4.97 22.18
CA GLY A 58 -1.28 -5.66 22.47
C GLY A 58 -0.19 -5.36 21.43
N TYR A 59 -0.54 -5.37 20.14
CA TYR A 59 0.37 -5.02 19.05
C TYR A 59 0.84 -3.55 19.13
N LEU A 60 -0.03 -2.60 19.47
CA LEU A 60 0.35 -1.20 19.66
C LEU A 60 1.36 -1.05 20.80
N ALA A 61 1.11 -1.67 21.95
CA ALA A 61 2.02 -1.63 23.10
C ALA A 61 3.37 -2.30 22.76
N TYR A 62 3.31 -3.49 22.16
CA TYR A 62 4.47 -4.25 21.71
C TYR A 62 5.37 -3.46 20.74
N SER A 63 4.77 -2.90 19.69
CA SER A 63 5.50 -2.12 18.67
C SER A 63 6.09 -0.82 19.24
N PHE A 64 5.37 -0.16 20.15
CA PHE A 64 5.89 1.02 20.83
C PHE A 64 7.10 0.69 21.72
N VAL A 65 7.04 -0.40 22.48
CA VAL A 65 8.17 -0.86 23.31
C VAL A 65 9.39 -1.16 22.46
N LEU A 66 9.23 -1.85 21.33
CA LEU A 66 10.34 -2.12 20.39
C LEU A 66 10.90 -0.83 19.79
N ALA A 67 10.04 0.11 19.37
CA ALA A 67 10.49 1.39 18.83
C ALA A 67 11.29 2.19 19.87
N ARG A 68 10.83 2.24 21.13
CA ARG A 68 11.54 2.88 22.24
C ARG A 68 12.85 2.17 22.57
N TYR A 69 12.87 0.84 22.56
CA TYR A 69 14.08 0.06 22.74
C TYR A 69 15.14 0.39 21.68
N VAL A 70 14.77 0.41 20.40
CA VAL A 70 15.68 0.77 19.30
C VAL A 70 16.15 2.21 19.40
N ALA A 71 15.28 3.16 19.77
CA ALA A 71 15.68 4.55 19.99
C ALA A 71 16.75 4.66 21.08
N VAL A 72 16.53 4.06 22.26
CA VAL A 72 17.51 4.07 23.36
C VAL A 72 18.81 3.34 22.99
N LEU A 73 18.71 2.28 22.20
CA LEU A 73 19.86 1.49 21.75
C LEU A 73 20.85 2.33 20.93
N PHE A 74 20.34 3.11 19.98
CA PHE A 74 21.15 3.98 19.12
C PHE A 74 21.50 5.32 19.79
N GLU A 75 20.61 5.89 20.61
CA GLU A 75 20.89 7.12 21.37
C GLU A 75 22.04 6.93 22.37
N LYS A 76 22.10 5.77 23.03
CA LYS A 76 23.14 5.45 24.03
C LYS A 76 24.33 4.68 23.44
N GLU A 77 24.45 4.61 22.11
CA GLU A 77 25.54 3.93 21.38
C GLU A 77 25.90 2.54 21.96
N ARG A 78 24.88 1.74 22.31
CA ARG A 78 25.09 0.49 23.03
C ARG A 78 25.88 -0.52 22.17
N PRO A 79 26.76 -1.35 22.76
CA PRO A 79 27.58 -2.30 22.00
C PRO A 79 26.71 -3.30 21.23
N GLY A 80 27.04 -3.58 19.97
CA GLY A 80 26.27 -4.49 19.13
C GLY A 80 24.87 -3.96 18.74
N ALA A 81 24.67 -2.64 18.73
CA ALA A 81 23.39 -2.01 18.37
C ALA A 81 22.78 -2.56 17.07
N VAL A 82 23.59 -2.76 16.03
CA VAL A 82 23.09 -3.27 14.73
C VAL A 82 22.51 -4.69 14.84
N ALA A 83 23.15 -5.59 15.60
CA ALA A 83 22.66 -6.96 15.77
C ALA A 83 21.34 -6.98 16.56
N ARG A 84 21.27 -6.23 17.65
CA ARG A 84 20.05 -6.13 18.48
C ARG A 84 18.91 -5.44 17.73
N TYR A 85 19.21 -4.45 16.91
CA TYR A 85 18.25 -3.84 15.99
C TYR A 85 17.68 -4.85 14.98
N ARG A 86 18.53 -5.72 14.39
CA ARG A 86 18.05 -6.77 13.48
C ARG A 86 17.10 -7.74 14.17
N VAL A 87 17.38 -8.09 15.43
CA VAL A 87 16.46 -8.90 16.26
C VAL A 87 15.16 -8.14 16.50
N ALA A 88 15.21 -6.87 16.90
CA ALA A 88 14.00 -6.06 17.12
C ALA A 88 13.16 -5.91 15.83
N LEU A 89 13.82 -5.77 14.67
CA LEU A 89 13.16 -5.72 13.37
C LEU A 89 12.49 -7.06 13.02
N ALA A 90 13.17 -8.19 13.23
CA ALA A 90 12.60 -9.52 13.01
C ALA A 90 11.40 -9.77 13.93
N LEU A 91 11.52 -9.39 15.21
CA LEU A 91 10.43 -9.40 16.18
C LEU A 91 9.26 -8.53 15.70
N GLN A 92 9.51 -7.32 15.21
CA GLN A 92 8.45 -6.44 14.70
C GLN A 92 7.71 -7.02 13.48
N ILE A 93 8.39 -7.80 12.64
CA ILE A 93 7.81 -8.48 11.46
C ILE A 93 7.04 -9.74 11.87
N ALA A 94 7.47 -10.44 12.93
CA ALA A 94 6.96 -11.75 13.32
C ALA A 94 5.43 -11.83 13.47
N PRO A 95 4.71 -10.89 14.10
CA PRO A 95 3.25 -10.95 14.19
C PRO A 95 2.55 -11.01 12.82
N LEU A 96 3.05 -10.26 11.83
CA LEU A 96 2.51 -10.31 10.47
C LEU A 96 2.82 -11.64 9.78
N ALA A 97 4.05 -12.14 9.93
CA ALA A 97 4.46 -13.42 9.35
C ALA A 97 3.62 -14.58 9.93
N VAL A 98 3.47 -14.63 11.26
CA VAL A 98 2.64 -15.61 11.96
C VAL A 98 1.18 -15.50 11.50
N TYR A 99 0.64 -14.30 11.40
CA TYR A 99 -0.73 -14.11 10.90
C TYR A 99 -0.90 -14.61 9.45
N LYS A 100 0.04 -14.33 8.55
CA LYS A 100 -0.03 -14.77 7.15
C LYS A 100 0.09 -16.28 6.99
N VAL A 101 0.96 -16.93 7.77
CA VAL A 101 1.07 -18.40 7.81
C VAL A 101 -0.17 -19.02 8.44
N GLY A 102 -0.64 -18.45 9.54
CA GLY A 102 -1.84 -18.91 10.24
C GLY A 102 -3.06 -18.89 9.34
N VAL A 103 -3.35 -17.77 8.67
CA VAL A 103 -4.50 -17.65 7.74
C VAL A 103 -4.40 -18.60 6.54
N ALA A 104 -3.19 -18.97 6.11
CA ALA A 104 -3.00 -19.94 5.04
C ALA A 104 -3.36 -21.38 5.45
N VAL A 105 -3.36 -21.69 6.75
CA VAL A 105 -3.72 -22.99 7.31
C VAL A 105 -5.15 -22.99 7.85
N GLU A 106 -5.53 -21.94 8.57
CA GLU A 106 -6.83 -21.76 9.21
C GLU A 106 -7.35 -20.34 8.92
N PRO A 107 -8.41 -20.17 8.09
CA PRO A 107 -8.89 -18.85 7.70
C PRO A 107 -9.28 -17.92 8.85
N ASP A 108 -9.73 -18.49 9.98
CA ASP A 108 -10.16 -17.76 11.18
C ASP A 108 -9.03 -17.52 12.20
N PHE A 109 -7.76 -17.67 11.77
CA PHE A 109 -6.60 -17.47 12.62
C PHE A 109 -6.59 -16.09 13.29
N LEU A 110 -6.16 -16.04 14.56
CA LEU A 110 -6.18 -14.84 15.38
C LEU A 110 -5.37 -13.70 14.72
N GLY A 111 -6.06 -12.59 14.47
CA GLY A 111 -5.47 -11.38 13.91
C GLY A 111 -6.40 -10.18 14.00
N PHE A 112 -6.01 -9.09 13.34
CA PHE A 112 -6.81 -7.87 13.27
C PHE A 112 -6.73 -7.24 11.88
N ILE A 113 -7.83 -6.67 11.41
CA ILE A 113 -7.89 -5.95 10.14
C ILE A 113 -6.89 -4.79 10.14
N GLY A 114 -6.08 -4.65 9.09
CA GLY A 114 -5.06 -3.61 8.99
C GLY A 114 -3.67 -3.99 9.49
N ILE A 115 -3.48 -5.19 10.08
CA ILE A 115 -2.15 -5.67 10.53
C ILE A 115 -1.08 -5.59 9.43
N SER A 116 -1.46 -5.85 8.17
CA SER A 116 -0.53 -5.79 7.04
C SER A 116 -0.02 -4.37 6.76
N TYR A 117 -0.88 -3.35 6.91
CA TYR A 117 -0.52 -1.95 6.61
C TYR A 117 0.13 -1.23 7.79
N ILE A 118 -0.32 -1.51 9.02
CA ILE A 118 0.32 -0.95 10.22
C ILE A 118 1.75 -1.49 10.40
N THR A 119 2.02 -2.72 9.95
CA THR A 119 3.39 -3.29 10.01
C THR A 119 4.38 -2.50 9.16
N PHE A 120 3.98 -1.94 8.01
CA PHE A 120 4.84 -1.01 7.27
C PHE A 120 5.18 0.25 8.06
N LYS A 121 4.21 0.77 8.83
CA LYS A 121 4.39 1.95 9.67
C LYS A 121 5.37 1.67 10.81
N THR A 122 5.22 0.54 11.51
CA THR A 122 6.08 0.18 12.65
C THR A 122 7.50 -0.16 12.22
N ILE A 123 7.67 -0.95 11.14
CA ILE A 123 8.98 -1.25 10.55
C ILE A 123 9.68 0.03 10.11
N GLN A 124 8.97 0.93 9.43
CA GLN A 124 9.54 2.21 8.99
C GLN A 124 10.11 3.01 10.15
N VAL A 125 9.41 3.11 11.28
CA VAL A 125 9.92 3.84 12.46
C VAL A 125 11.21 3.20 12.98
N LEU A 126 11.27 1.86 13.09
CA LEU A 126 12.49 1.17 13.53
C LEU A 126 13.67 1.44 12.58
N ILE A 127 13.43 1.36 11.28
CA ILE A 127 14.46 1.58 10.27
C ILE A 127 14.93 3.05 10.28
N GLU A 128 14.01 4.01 10.25
CA GLU A 128 14.34 5.44 10.27
C GLU A 128 15.04 5.86 11.57
N THR A 129 14.74 5.20 12.69
CA THR A 129 15.48 5.38 13.96
C THR A 129 16.91 4.89 13.84
N ARG A 130 17.12 3.71 13.26
CA ARG A 130 18.46 3.15 13.00
C ARG A 130 19.29 3.99 12.03
N ASP A 131 18.66 4.66 11.07
CA ASP A 131 19.35 5.58 10.16
C ASP A 131 19.57 6.98 10.76
N GLY A 132 19.12 7.24 12.00
CA GLY A 132 19.23 8.54 12.66
C GLY A 132 18.28 9.62 12.11
N LEU A 133 17.31 9.24 11.26
CA LEU A 133 16.30 10.15 10.71
C LEU A 133 15.20 10.48 11.71
N ILE A 134 14.97 9.59 12.68
CA ILE A 134 14.10 9.81 13.84
C ILE A 134 14.94 9.58 15.09
N LYS A 135 15.10 10.61 15.93
CA LYS A 135 15.81 10.45 17.22
C LYS A 135 14.89 9.82 18.26
N ASN A 136 13.69 10.38 18.41
CA ASN A 136 12.68 9.88 19.32
C ASN A 136 11.30 10.35 18.84
N MET A 137 10.36 9.42 18.70
CA MET A 137 8.96 9.70 18.44
C MET A 137 8.19 9.59 19.76
N GLY A 138 7.51 10.66 20.16
CA GLY A 138 6.74 10.69 21.41
C GLY A 138 5.60 9.67 21.39
N ALA A 139 5.17 9.22 22.57
CA ALA A 139 4.10 8.23 22.69
C ALA A 139 2.81 8.65 21.97
N PHE A 140 2.44 9.93 22.07
CA PHE A 140 1.27 10.49 21.40
C PHE A 140 1.42 10.49 19.86
N GLU A 141 2.58 10.91 19.34
CA GLU A 141 2.86 10.94 17.91
C GLU A 141 2.85 9.53 17.32
N TYR A 142 3.51 8.60 18.01
CA TYR A 142 3.56 7.19 17.62
C TYR A 142 2.17 6.57 17.61
N LEU A 143 1.40 6.76 18.68
CA LEU A 143 0.03 6.27 18.77
C LEU A 143 -0.80 6.83 17.62
N TYR A 144 -0.83 8.16 17.44
CA TYR A 144 -1.66 8.78 16.41
C TYR A 144 -1.29 8.32 15.01
N PHE A 145 0.01 8.23 14.70
CA PHE A 145 0.51 7.71 13.43
C PHE A 145 0.01 6.30 13.13
N LEU A 146 0.01 5.42 14.13
CA LEU A 146 -0.46 4.04 13.98
C LEU A 146 -1.98 3.95 13.87
N VAL A 147 -2.71 4.65 14.75
CA VAL A 147 -4.18 4.56 14.81
C VAL A 147 -4.90 5.37 13.76
N PHE A 148 -4.21 6.24 13.01
CA PHE A 148 -4.80 7.12 12.00
C PHE A 148 -5.78 6.37 11.08
N PHE A 149 -7.07 6.50 11.39
CA PHE A 149 -8.11 5.65 10.85
C PHE A 149 -8.39 5.83 9.35
N PRO A 150 -8.19 7.02 8.73
CA PRO A 150 -8.52 7.20 7.32
C PRO A 150 -7.79 6.21 6.41
N SER A 151 -6.54 5.86 6.77
CA SER A 151 -5.67 4.99 5.97
C SER A 151 -5.34 3.66 6.65
N PHE A 152 -6.14 3.23 7.63
CA PHE A 152 -5.79 2.13 8.54
C PHE A 152 -5.94 0.75 7.90
N THR A 153 -7.07 0.47 7.25
CA THR A 153 -7.38 -0.89 6.77
C THR A 153 -6.56 -1.28 5.54
N SER A 154 -6.37 -0.35 4.60
CA SER A 154 -5.73 -0.66 3.30
C SER A 154 -4.82 0.46 2.74
N GLY A 155 -4.30 1.35 3.60
CA GLY A 155 -3.43 2.46 3.17
C GLY A 155 -4.20 3.70 2.71
N PRO A 156 -3.60 4.70 2.06
CA PRO A 156 -2.20 4.83 1.65
C PRO A 156 -1.18 4.69 2.81
N ILE A 157 0.00 4.14 2.52
CA ILE A 157 1.06 3.95 3.53
C ILE A 157 1.75 5.30 3.81
N LEU A 158 1.61 5.78 5.03
CA LEU A 158 2.11 7.08 5.47
C LEU A 158 3.59 7.02 5.89
N ARG A 159 4.32 8.11 5.60
CA ARG A 159 5.69 8.33 6.10
C ARG A 159 5.64 9.00 7.47
N SER A 160 6.32 8.42 8.47
CA SER A 160 6.29 8.83 9.88
C SER A 160 6.68 10.29 10.04
N ARG A 161 7.79 10.69 9.42
CA ARG A 161 8.31 12.06 9.51
C ARG A 161 7.34 13.09 8.95
N LYS A 162 6.79 12.86 7.75
CA LYS A 162 5.81 13.78 7.13
C LYS A 162 4.50 13.82 7.91
N PHE A 163 4.05 12.67 8.44
CA PHE A 163 2.87 12.64 9.31
C PHE A 163 3.05 13.49 10.57
N VAL A 164 4.22 13.38 11.23
CA VAL A 164 4.55 14.18 12.42
C VAL A 164 4.68 15.67 12.10
N GLU A 165 5.23 16.00 10.93
CA GLU A 165 5.26 17.36 10.42
C GLU A 165 3.85 17.92 10.23
N ASP A 166 2.96 17.17 9.55
CA ASP A 166 1.59 17.59 9.28
C ASP A 166 0.73 17.72 10.54
N MET A 167 0.87 16.82 11.51
CA MET A 167 0.10 16.89 12.76
C MET A 167 0.50 18.08 13.64
N ASN A 168 1.75 18.55 13.51
CA ASN A 168 2.29 19.69 14.25
C ASN A 168 2.17 21.02 13.47
N ALA A 169 1.84 20.96 12.17
CA ALA A 169 1.70 22.13 11.33
C ALA A 169 0.56 23.04 11.80
N ARG A 170 0.88 24.33 11.96
CA ARG A 170 -0.10 25.39 12.21
C ARG A 170 -0.46 26.02 10.88
N ARG A 171 -1.58 25.57 10.30
CA ARG A 171 -2.11 26.11 9.04
C ARG A 171 -2.99 27.32 9.35
N THR A 172 -2.85 28.35 8.53
CA THR A 172 -3.79 29.47 8.49
C THR A 172 -5.17 28.98 8.02
N ARG A 173 -6.21 29.78 8.26
CA ARG A 173 -7.56 29.48 7.81
C ARG A 173 -7.61 29.21 6.29
N ASP A 174 -6.91 30.00 5.49
CA ASP A 174 -6.95 29.91 4.03
C ASP A 174 -6.21 28.65 3.53
N GLU A 175 -5.06 28.32 4.12
CA GLU A 175 -4.36 27.06 3.82
C GLU A 175 -5.20 25.84 4.18
N TYR A 176 -5.89 25.87 5.33
CA TYR A 176 -6.78 24.79 5.73
C TYR A 176 -8.02 24.70 4.83
N LEU A 177 -8.63 25.83 4.43
CA LEU A 177 -9.74 25.86 3.48
C LEU A 177 -9.35 25.23 2.14
N ALA A 178 -8.19 25.59 1.60
CA ALA A 178 -7.68 25.01 0.36
C ALA A 178 -7.44 23.50 0.49
N LEU A 179 -6.91 23.05 1.64
CA LEU A 179 -6.72 21.63 1.95
C LEU A 179 -8.06 20.88 2.02
N LEU A 180 -9.05 21.44 2.70
CA LEU A 180 -10.38 20.87 2.85
C LEU A 180 -11.11 20.76 1.50
N TYR A 181 -11.04 21.81 0.66
CA TYR A 181 -11.62 21.80 -0.69
C TYR A 181 -11.02 20.70 -1.57
N ARG A 182 -9.69 20.60 -1.60
CA ARG A 182 -9.00 19.50 -2.32
C ARG A 182 -9.40 18.14 -1.74
N GLY A 183 -9.55 18.06 -0.41
CA GLY A 183 -9.95 16.85 0.28
C GLY A 183 -11.35 16.39 -0.11
N ALA A 184 -12.32 17.30 -0.16
CA ALA A 184 -13.68 17.03 -0.62
C ALA A 184 -13.69 16.51 -2.06
N GLY A 185 -12.89 17.10 -2.95
CA GLY A 185 -12.74 16.62 -4.33
C GLY A 185 -12.22 15.18 -4.42
N TRP A 186 -11.18 14.83 -3.65
CA TRP A 186 -10.69 13.45 -3.59
C TRP A 186 -11.71 12.49 -2.98
N PHE A 187 -12.43 12.91 -1.94
CA PHE A 187 -13.45 12.08 -1.32
C PHE A 187 -14.60 11.76 -2.27
N ILE A 188 -15.14 12.76 -2.96
CA ILE A 188 -16.22 12.58 -3.94
C ILE A 188 -15.75 11.70 -5.10
N LEU A 189 -14.57 11.97 -5.67
CA LEU A 189 -14.01 11.13 -6.74
C LEU A 189 -13.83 9.68 -6.28
N GLY A 190 -13.35 9.48 -5.06
CA GLY A 190 -13.18 8.16 -4.47
C GLY A 190 -14.49 7.42 -4.28
N ALA A 191 -15.54 8.11 -3.82
CA ALA A 191 -16.88 7.55 -3.71
C ALA A 191 -17.45 7.14 -5.07
N VAL A 192 -17.29 7.97 -6.10
CA VAL A 192 -17.72 7.64 -7.48
C VAL A 192 -16.96 6.40 -7.99
N TYR A 193 -15.65 6.33 -7.78
CA TYR A 193 -14.86 5.17 -8.20
C TYR A 193 -15.32 3.90 -7.49
N LYS A 194 -15.51 3.95 -6.17
CA LYS A 194 -15.87 2.77 -5.39
C LYS A 194 -17.30 2.30 -5.64
N PHE A 195 -18.28 3.20 -5.62
CA PHE A 195 -19.70 2.82 -5.68
C PHE A 195 -20.28 2.76 -7.09
N VAL A 196 -19.67 3.44 -8.06
CA VAL A 196 -20.11 3.41 -9.46
C VAL A 196 -19.12 2.60 -10.29
N GLY A 197 -17.84 3.00 -10.30
CA GLY A 197 -16.83 2.36 -11.13
C GLY A 197 -16.62 0.88 -10.82
N ALA A 198 -16.44 0.54 -9.54
CA ALA A 198 -16.21 -0.84 -9.12
C ALA A 198 -17.45 -1.71 -9.37
N SER A 199 -18.64 -1.21 -9.01
CA SER A 199 -19.90 -1.93 -9.24
C SER A 199 -20.21 -2.14 -10.73
N LEU A 200 -19.87 -1.19 -11.60
CA LEU A 200 -19.98 -1.40 -13.05
C LEU A 200 -19.01 -2.46 -13.56
N ALA A 201 -17.80 -2.52 -13.02
CA ALA A 201 -16.82 -3.54 -13.38
C ALA A 201 -17.22 -4.94 -12.85
N GLU A 202 -17.76 -5.04 -11.63
CA GLU A 202 -18.37 -6.26 -11.10
C GLU A 202 -19.55 -6.71 -11.95
N TRP A 203 -20.45 -5.79 -12.28
CA TRP A 203 -21.59 -6.05 -13.16
C TRP A 203 -21.13 -6.60 -14.50
N ALA A 204 -20.14 -5.98 -15.14
CA ALA A 204 -19.56 -6.47 -16.41
C ALA A 204 -18.96 -7.88 -16.30
N MET A 205 -18.35 -8.23 -15.16
CA MET A 205 -17.85 -9.59 -14.92
C MET A 205 -18.98 -10.61 -14.71
N TRP A 206 -20.16 -10.20 -14.24
CA TRP A 206 -21.27 -11.12 -13.97
C TRP A 206 -22.03 -11.57 -15.23
N PHE A 207 -22.06 -10.74 -16.28
CA PHE A 207 -22.66 -11.09 -17.58
C PHE A 207 -21.73 -11.89 -18.50
N LEU A 208 -20.54 -12.26 -18.02
CA LEU A 208 -19.72 -13.26 -18.70
C LEU A 208 -20.49 -14.57 -18.75
N PRO A 209 -20.73 -15.15 -19.94
CA PRO A 209 -21.34 -16.47 -20.05
C PRO A 209 -20.56 -17.44 -19.17
N SER A 210 -21.25 -18.21 -18.32
CA SER A 210 -20.62 -19.32 -17.62
C SER A 210 -20.14 -20.32 -18.67
N VAL A 211 -18.87 -20.23 -19.06
CA VAL A 211 -18.23 -21.13 -20.04
C VAL A 211 -18.01 -22.54 -19.48
N ILE A 212 -18.45 -22.80 -18.25
CA ILE A 212 -18.31 -24.08 -17.58
C ILE A 212 -19.16 -25.14 -18.29
N GLY A 213 -18.49 -26.11 -18.92
CA GLY A 213 -19.07 -27.39 -19.34
C GLY A 213 -19.55 -27.51 -20.79
N THR A 214 -19.60 -26.43 -21.59
CA THR A 214 -20.07 -26.49 -23.00
C THR A 214 -19.28 -25.63 -23.98
N ALA A 215 -18.18 -25.00 -23.53
CA ALA A 215 -17.43 -24.04 -24.31
C ALA A 215 -16.34 -24.69 -25.18
N THR A 216 -16.20 -24.22 -26.43
CA THR A 216 -14.97 -24.45 -27.21
C THR A 216 -13.76 -23.80 -26.54
N VAL A 217 -12.54 -24.26 -26.86
CA VAL A 217 -11.30 -23.63 -26.39
C VAL A 217 -11.27 -22.12 -26.68
N GLY A 218 -11.72 -21.70 -27.87
CA GLY A 218 -11.77 -20.30 -28.25
C GLY A 218 -12.71 -19.46 -27.36
N THR A 219 -13.90 -19.98 -27.06
CA THR A 219 -14.85 -19.31 -26.16
C THR A 219 -14.35 -19.25 -24.73
N ALA A 220 -13.63 -20.26 -24.26
CA ALA A 220 -13.05 -20.29 -22.92
C ALA A 220 -11.88 -19.29 -22.77
N ILE A 221 -11.02 -19.16 -23.79
CA ILE A 221 -9.97 -18.13 -23.83
C ILE A 221 -10.58 -16.72 -23.83
N ALA A 222 -11.58 -16.48 -24.68
CA ALA A 222 -12.25 -15.17 -24.76
C ALA A 222 -12.87 -14.76 -23.41
N ALA A 223 -13.54 -15.70 -22.73
CA ALA A 223 -14.11 -15.45 -21.40
C ALA A 223 -13.04 -15.10 -20.35
N ASN A 224 -11.90 -15.81 -20.33
CA ASN A 224 -10.79 -15.51 -19.42
C ASN A 224 -10.18 -14.11 -19.68
N ILE A 225 -10.05 -13.70 -20.95
CA ILE A 225 -9.56 -12.35 -21.28
C ILE A 225 -10.53 -11.29 -20.76
N VAL A 226 -11.83 -11.48 -20.97
CA VAL A 226 -12.85 -10.52 -20.50
C VAL A 226 -12.91 -10.49 -18.97
N TYR A 227 -12.77 -11.63 -18.29
CA TYR A 227 -12.63 -11.66 -16.83
C TYR A 227 -11.38 -10.91 -16.37
N ALA A 228 -10.21 -11.14 -17.00
CA ALA A 228 -8.98 -10.43 -16.65
C ALA A 228 -9.11 -8.89 -16.79
N LEU A 229 -9.79 -8.44 -17.84
CA LEU A 229 -10.09 -7.03 -18.04
C LEU A 229 -11.07 -6.49 -16.99
N GLY A 230 -12.17 -7.21 -16.73
CA GLY A 230 -13.16 -6.84 -15.72
C GLY A 230 -12.53 -6.76 -14.32
N TYR A 231 -11.73 -7.75 -13.95
CA TYR A 231 -11.02 -7.80 -12.68
C TYR A 231 -10.01 -6.64 -12.56
N THR A 232 -9.30 -6.31 -13.64
CA THR A 232 -8.36 -5.17 -13.68
C THR A 232 -9.07 -3.85 -13.34
N PHE A 233 -10.21 -3.60 -13.97
CA PHE A 233 -10.98 -2.37 -13.71
C PHE A 233 -11.63 -2.40 -12.33
N TYR A 234 -12.20 -3.52 -11.92
CA TYR A 234 -12.78 -3.68 -10.59
C TYR A 234 -11.75 -3.38 -9.50
N LEU A 235 -10.60 -4.07 -9.55
CA LEU A 235 -9.53 -3.88 -8.57
C LEU A 235 -9.03 -2.43 -8.56
N PHE A 236 -8.88 -1.80 -9.73
CA PHE A 236 -8.51 -0.40 -9.81
C PHE A 236 -9.55 0.51 -9.17
N PHE A 237 -10.81 0.41 -9.55
CA PHE A 237 -11.86 1.30 -9.08
C PHE A 237 -12.18 1.13 -7.60
N ASP A 238 -12.24 -0.11 -7.10
CA ASP A 238 -12.48 -0.36 -5.68
C ASP A 238 -11.32 0.21 -4.84
N PHE A 239 -10.09 -0.12 -5.22
CA PHE A 239 -8.94 0.23 -4.40
C PHE A 239 -8.53 1.69 -4.54
N ALA A 240 -8.62 2.27 -5.74
CA ALA A 240 -8.42 3.71 -5.94
C ALA A 240 -9.55 4.50 -5.31
N GLY A 241 -10.80 4.00 -5.36
CA GLY A 241 -11.94 4.61 -4.71
C GLY A 241 -11.77 4.74 -3.20
N TYR A 242 -11.42 3.63 -2.53
CA TYR A 242 -11.02 3.62 -1.12
C TYR A 242 -9.85 4.59 -0.85
N SER A 243 -8.78 4.51 -1.64
CA SER A 243 -7.58 5.32 -1.43
C SER A 243 -7.84 6.82 -1.58
N HIS A 244 -8.68 7.24 -2.52
CA HIS A 244 -9.05 8.63 -2.73
C HIS A 244 -9.94 9.17 -1.60
N MET A 245 -10.88 8.37 -1.08
CA MET A 245 -11.63 8.74 0.12
C MET A 245 -10.73 8.86 1.36
N ALA A 246 -9.77 7.96 1.54
CA ALA A 246 -8.76 8.05 2.60
C ALA A 246 -7.91 9.33 2.49
N VAL A 247 -7.53 9.74 1.28
CA VAL A 247 -6.85 11.01 1.03
C VAL A 247 -7.72 12.20 1.43
N GLY A 248 -8.97 12.21 0.97
CA GLY A 248 -9.90 13.30 1.26
C GLY A 248 -10.17 13.49 2.74
N LEU A 249 -10.38 12.40 3.45
CA LEU A 249 -10.59 12.41 4.89
C LEU A 249 -9.33 12.79 5.68
N GLY A 250 -8.16 12.36 5.23
CA GLY A 250 -6.91 12.77 5.83
C GLY A 250 -6.70 14.28 5.75
N PHE A 251 -7.01 14.89 4.60
CA PHE A 251 -6.93 16.33 4.39
C PHE A 251 -7.89 17.09 5.32
N ALA A 252 -9.12 16.57 5.51
CA ALA A 252 -10.06 17.15 6.48
C ALA A 252 -9.51 17.16 7.91
N LEU A 253 -8.74 16.13 8.30
CA LEU A 253 -8.06 16.03 9.60
C LEU A 253 -6.70 16.78 9.65
N GLY A 254 -6.33 17.50 8.58
CA GLY A 254 -5.09 18.27 8.51
C GLY A 254 -3.83 17.45 8.20
N ILE A 255 -3.96 16.21 7.74
CA ILE A 255 -2.85 15.33 7.37
C ILE A 255 -2.82 15.15 5.86
N GLU A 256 -1.70 15.47 5.20
CA GLU A 256 -1.57 15.36 3.75
C GLU A 256 -1.24 13.92 3.33
N VAL A 257 -2.26 13.08 3.33
CA VAL A 257 -2.17 11.68 2.90
C VAL A 257 -1.75 11.60 1.41
N PRO A 258 -0.70 10.84 1.07
CA PRO A 258 -0.24 10.68 -0.30
C PRO A 258 -1.19 9.82 -1.13
N ARG A 259 -1.24 10.06 -2.45
CA ARG A 259 -2.08 9.28 -3.36
C ARG A 259 -1.47 7.93 -3.70
N ASN A 260 -2.32 6.90 -3.81
CA ASN A 260 -1.91 5.58 -4.30
C ASN A 260 -1.94 5.45 -5.83
N PHE A 261 -2.75 6.24 -6.54
CA PHE A 261 -2.98 6.05 -7.97
C PHE A 261 -2.79 7.35 -8.75
N ARG A 262 -2.17 7.23 -9.93
CA ARG A 262 -1.97 8.34 -10.88
C ARG A 262 -2.04 7.87 -12.33
N ALA A 263 -3.26 7.66 -12.82
CA ALA A 263 -3.54 7.21 -14.18
C ALA A 263 -2.63 6.03 -14.62
N PRO A 264 -2.68 4.88 -13.92
CA PRO A 264 -1.75 3.76 -14.14
C PRO A 264 -1.83 3.16 -15.54
N PHE A 265 -3.00 3.18 -16.17
CA PHE A 265 -3.21 2.63 -17.51
C PHE A 265 -2.65 3.50 -18.65
N LEU A 266 -2.06 4.66 -18.33
CA LEU A 266 -1.29 5.47 -19.28
C LEU A 266 0.21 5.16 -19.25
N ALA A 267 0.62 4.16 -18.47
CA ALA A 267 2.03 3.80 -18.32
C ALA A 267 2.60 3.22 -19.62
N ILE A 268 3.73 3.76 -20.07
CA ILE A 268 4.39 3.33 -21.32
C ILE A 268 5.38 2.17 -21.12
N ASP A 269 5.75 1.89 -19.88
CA ASP A 269 6.58 0.75 -19.46
C ASP A 269 6.21 0.31 -18.03
N ILE A 270 6.69 -0.86 -17.62
CA ILE A 270 6.36 -1.44 -16.30
C ILE A 270 6.91 -0.63 -15.12
N LYS A 271 7.98 0.15 -15.28
CA LYS A 271 8.48 1.03 -14.21
C LYS A 271 7.57 2.25 -14.07
N ASP A 272 7.10 2.82 -15.17
CA ASP A 272 6.12 3.90 -15.16
C ASP A 272 4.81 3.42 -14.51
N PHE A 273 4.39 2.16 -14.79
CA PHE A 273 3.22 1.57 -14.15
C PHE A 273 3.35 1.54 -12.61
N TRP A 274 4.45 1.02 -12.07
CA TRP A 274 4.68 0.97 -10.61
C TRP A 274 4.95 2.34 -9.97
N ASN A 275 5.20 3.39 -10.76
CA ASN A 275 5.21 4.78 -10.31
C ASN A 275 3.82 5.45 -10.34
N ARG A 276 2.77 4.69 -10.73
CA ARG A 276 1.39 5.16 -10.88
C ARG A 276 0.37 4.25 -10.21
N TRP A 277 0.71 3.00 -9.94
CA TRP A 277 -0.09 1.99 -9.27
C TRP A 277 0.41 1.77 -7.84
N HIS A 278 -0.51 1.77 -6.87
CA HIS A 278 -0.22 1.56 -5.45
C HIS A 278 1.07 2.27 -4.98
N ILE A 279 1.19 3.56 -5.31
CA ILE A 279 2.43 4.35 -5.24
C ILE A 279 3.04 4.30 -3.83
N THR A 280 2.24 4.35 -2.77
CA THR A 280 2.80 4.33 -1.40
C THR A 280 3.44 3.00 -1.04
N LEU A 281 2.89 1.86 -1.48
CA LEU A 281 3.53 0.56 -1.32
C LEU A 281 4.79 0.45 -2.19
N SER A 282 4.68 0.81 -3.46
CA SER A 282 5.78 0.77 -4.42
C SER A 282 6.98 1.58 -3.92
N THR A 283 6.74 2.80 -3.45
CA THR A 283 7.80 3.66 -2.88
C THR A 283 8.28 3.18 -1.52
N TRP A 284 7.41 2.59 -0.68
CA TRP A 284 7.83 1.96 0.58
C TRP A 284 8.82 0.83 0.33
N LEU A 285 8.47 -0.11 -0.55
CA LEU A 285 9.33 -1.23 -0.93
C LEU A 285 10.62 -0.75 -1.59
N ARG A 286 10.52 0.22 -2.49
CA ARG A 286 11.70 0.84 -3.11
C ARG A 286 12.68 1.35 -2.06
N ASP A 287 12.21 2.17 -1.13
CA ASP A 287 13.10 2.87 -0.18
C ASP A 287 13.61 1.94 0.94
N PHE A 288 12.78 0.99 1.39
CA PHE A 288 13.11 0.12 2.54
C PHE A 288 13.64 -1.28 2.19
N VAL A 289 13.41 -1.76 0.97
CA VAL A 289 13.85 -3.09 0.54
C VAL A 289 14.85 -2.95 -0.62
N PHE A 290 14.39 -2.47 -1.78
CA PHE A 290 15.22 -2.40 -2.99
C PHE A 290 16.48 -1.55 -2.82
N MET A 291 16.35 -0.30 -2.34
CA MET A 291 17.48 0.61 -2.17
C MET A 291 18.48 0.10 -1.14
N ARG A 292 18.00 -0.58 -0.08
CA ARG A 292 18.87 -1.15 0.95
C ARG A 292 19.63 -2.37 0.45
N PHE A 293 18.95 -3.26 -0.26
CA PHE A 293 19.58 -4.42 -0.89
C PHE A 293 20.65 -3.96 -1.88
N THR A 294 20.27 -3.08 -2.82
CA THR A 294 21.20 -2.60 -3.86
C THR A 294 22.39 -1.85 -3.25
N SER A 295 22.17 -0.96 -2.28
CA SER A 295 23.27 -0.28 -1.56
C SER A 295 24.23 -1.26 -0.87
N ALA A 296 23.70 -2.30 -0.21
CA ALA A 296 24.54 -3.34 0.40
C ALA A 296 25.30 -4.16 -0.66
N ALA A 297 24.64 -4.54 -1.75
CA ALA A 297 25.25 -5.27 -2.85
C ALA A 297 26.41 -4.49 -3.51
N PHE A 298 26.25 -3.17 -3.66
CA PHE A 298 27.31 -2.29 -4.15
C PHE A 298 28.47 -2.16 -3.16
N ALA A 299 28.17 -1.88 -1.89
CA ALA A 299 29.19 -1.70 -0.85
C ALA A 299 30.07 -2.95 -0.66
N HIS A 300 29.44 -4.13 -0.72
CA HIS A 300 30.13 -5.42 -0.55
C HIS A 300 30.56 -6.06 -1.88
N LYS A 301 30.38 -5.38 -3.01
CA LYS A 301 30.72 -5.86 -4.36
C LYS A 301 30.19 -7.28 -4.65
N TRP A 302 28.94 -7.57 -4.25
CA TRP A 302 28.32 -8.88 -4.46
C TRP A 302 28.18 -9.27 -5.94
N PHE A 303 28.15 -8.28 -6.84
CA PHE A 303 27.99 -8.48 -8.27
C PHE A 303 28.96 -7.60 -9.05
N GLU A 304 29.46 -8.12 -10.17
CA GLU A 304 30.38 -7.38 -11.06
C GLU A 304 29.68 -6.22 -11.80
N SER A 305 28.40 -6.41 -12.14
CA SER A 305 27.61 -5.45 -12.93
C SER A 305 26.54 -4.75 -12.08
N PRO A 306 26.49 -3.41 -12.07
CA PRO A 306 25.42 -2.64 -11.43
C PRO A 306 24.01 -3.01 -11.93
N VAL A 307 23.91 -3.40 -13.20
CA VAL A 307 22.63 -3.82 -13.80
C VAL A 307 22.16 -5.13 -13.21
N THR A 308 23.07 -6.08 -12.96
CA THR A 308 22.75 -7.37 -12.34
C THR A 308 22.26 -7.17 -10.90
N ALA A 309 22.93 -6.31 -10.12
CA ALA A 309 22.49 -5.95 -8.78
C ALA A 309 21.06 -5.35 -8.78
N ALA A 310 20.76 -4.47 -9.73
CA ALA A 310 19.42 -3.90 -9.88
C ALA A 310 18.38 -4.95 -10.27
N CYS A 311 18.67 -5.82 -11.24
CA CYS A 311 17.76 -6.90 -11.67
C CYS A 311 17.42 -7.85 -10.52
N ILE A 312 18.43 -8.32 -9.77
CA ILE A 312 18.21 -9.18 -8.59
C ILE A 312 17.45 -8.42 -7.51
N GLY A 313 17.76 -7.14 -7.31
CA GLY A 313 17.02 -6.27 -6.40
C GLY A 313 15.54 -6.19 -6.75
N PHE A 314 15.18 -6.05 -8.03
CA PHE A 314 13.78 -6.04 -8.47
C PHE A 314 13.08 -7.36 -8.18
N PHE A 315 13.72 -8.49 -8.47
CA PHE A 315 13.19 -9.80 -8.14
C PHE A 315 12.94 -9.98 -6.65
N ILE A 316 13.94 -9.71 -5.79
CA ILE A 316 13.77 -9.82 -4.34
C ILE A 316 12.64 -8.90 -3.84
N ASN A 317 12.63 -7.65 -4.31
CA ASN A 317 11.64 -6.66 -3.89
C ASN A 317 10.20 -7.07 -4.24
N PHE A 318 9.98 -7.55 -5.46
CA PHE A 318 8.64 -7.92 -5.92
C PHE A 318 8.20 -9.31 -5.46
N THR A 319 9.12 -10.25 -5.26
CA THR A 319 8.80 -11.52 -4.60
C THR A 319 8.37 -11.29 -3.15
N LEU A 320 9.06 -10.41 -2.40
CA LEU A 320 8.64 -10.01 -1.05
C LEU A 320 7.27 -9.33 -1.04
N MET A 321 6.96 -8.54 -2.07
CA MET A 321 5.64 -7.94 -2.25
C MET A 321 4.55 -9.00 -2.49
N GLY A 322 4.84 -10.02 -3.32
CA GLY A 322 3.96 -11.18 -3.50
C GLY A 322 3.68 -11.90 -2.18
N ILE A 323 4.73 -12.26 -1.43
CA ILE A 323 4.62 -12.90 -0.10
C ILE A 323 3.82 -12.04 0.88
N TRP A 324 3.98 -10.71 0.83
CA TRP A 324 3.21 -9.79 1.66
C TRP A 324 1.70 -9.83 1.34
N HIS A 325 1.32 -10.00 0.07
CA HIS A 325 -0.08 -10.19 -0.30
C HIS A 325 -0.64 -11.49 0.27
N GLY A 326 0.07 -12.61 0.08
CA GLY A 326 -0.27 -13.89 0.68
C GLY A 326 0.77 -14.97 0.37
N ILE A 327 0.61 -16.13 1.01
CA ILE A 327 1.53 -17.28 0.87
C ILE A 327 1.01 -18.29 -0.17
N THR A 328 -0.13 -18.00 -0.81
CA THR A 328 -0.64 -18.85 -1.91
C THR A 328 0.26 -18.75 -3.14
N PHE A 329 0.17 -19.77 -3.99
CA PHE A 329 0.98 -19.88 -5.21
C PHE A 329 0.77 -18.69 -6.15
N ASP A 330 -0.46 -18.19 -6.27
CA ASP A 330 -0.84 -17.08 -7.15
C ASP A 330 -0.07 -15.79 -6.81
N TYR A 331 -0.03 -15.43 -5.52
CA TYR A 331 0.65 -14.22 -5.07
C TYR A 331 2.17 -14.32 -5.20
N LEU A 332 2.74 -15.50 -4.97
CA LEU A 332 4.17 -15.74 -5.17
C LEU A 332 4.54 -15.58 -6.65
N VAL A 333 3.79 -16.22 -7.55
CA VAL A 333 4.04 -16.13 -9.00
C VAL A 333 3.81 -14.70 -9.50
N TYR A 334 2.77 -14.01 -9.03
CA TYR A 334 2.53 -12.60 -9.33
C TYR A 334 3.74 -11.71 -8.95
N GLY A 335 4.30 -11.91 -7.75
CA GLY A 335 5.49 -11.20 -7.30
C GLY A 335 6.70 -11.46 -8.19
N MET A 336 6.99 -12.75 -8.46
CA MET A 336 8.10 -13.13 -9.34
C MET A 336 7.93 -12.61 -10.77
N TYR A 337 6.71 -12.65 -11.29
CA TYR A 337 6.34 -12.14 -12.62
C TYR A 337 6.66 -10.66 -12.76
N HIS A 338 6.21 -9.81 -11.83
CA HIS A 338 6.53 -8.38 -11.89
C HIS A 338 8.00 -8.08 -11.64
N GLY A 339 8.68 -8.86 -10.79
CA GLY A 339 10.12 -8.79 -10.60
C GLY A 339 10.88 -9.04 -11.91
N PHE A 340 10.48 -10.07 -12.67
CA PHE A 340 11.04 -10.38 -13.98
C PHE A 340 10.76 -9.28 -15.00
N LEU A 341 9.54 -8.74 -15.06
CA LEU A 341 9.21 -7.64 -15.97
C LEU A 341 10.08 -6.40 -15.70
N LEU A 342 10.30 -6.05 -14.44
CA LEU A 342 11.13 -4.91 -14.06
C LEU A 342 12.61 -5.13 -14.37
N ALA A 343 13.14 -6.32 -14.09
CA ALA A 343 14.50 -6.70 -14.45
C ALA A 343 14.70 -6.67 -15.98
N SER A 344 13.75 -7.21 -16.73
CA SER A 344 13.75 -7.18 -18.20
C SER A 344 13.69 -5.73 -18.71
N CYS A 345 12.82 -4.89 -18.15
CA CYS A 345 12.75 -3.48 -18.48
C CYS A 345 14.05 -2.72 -18.17
N GLU A 346 14.70 -2.96 -17.02
CA GLU A 346 16.03 -2.42 -16.70
C GLU A 346 17.08 -2.83 -17.71
N PHE A 347 17.13 -4.10 -18.07
CA PHE A 347 18.06 -4.62 -19.06
C PHE A 347 17.83 -3.99 -20.45
N ILE A 348 16.59 -4.03 -20.94
CA ILE A 348 16.18 -3.46 -22.23
C ILE A 348 16.56 -1.97 -22.32
N GLN A 349 16.20 -1.18 -21.30
CA GLN A 349 16.47 0.26 -21.29
C GLN A 349 17.97 0.60 -21.30
N ARG A 350 18.81 -0.24 -20.67
CA ARG A 350 20.27 0.00 -20.56
C ARG A 350 21.09 -0.61 -21.68
N LYS A 351 20.72 -1.79 -22.18
CA LYS A 351 21.55 -2.60 -23.07
C LYS A 351 21.05 -2.63 -24.51
N TRP A 352 19.74 -2.49 -24.76
CA TRP A 352 19.21 -2.60 -26.12
C TRP A 352 19.32 -1.27 -26.88
N GLY A 353 20.17 -1.24 -27.90
CA GLY A 353 20.40 -0.04 -28.72
C GLY A 353 19.15 0.45 -29.46
N PHE A 354 18.28 -0.47 -29.90
CA PHE A 354 17.03 -0.15 -30.57
C PHE A 354 16.09 0.67 -29.67
N TYR A 355 15.92 0.25 -28.41
CA TYR A 355 15.16 1.03 -27.44
C TYR A 355 15.72 2.45 -27.29
N LYS A 356 17.05 2.58 -27.14
CA LYS A 356 17.67 3.91 -26.98
C LYS A 356 17.42 4.83 -28.17
N LYS A 357 17.42 4.27 -29.39
CA LYS A 357 17.16 4.98 -30.64
C LYS A 357 15.69 5.41 -30.77
N HIS A 358 14.74 4.49 -30.54
CA HIS A 358 13.33 4.70 -30.86
C HIS A 358 12.44 5.11 -29.68
N LYS A 359 12.93 5.17 -28.43
CA LYS A 359 12.12 5.50 -27.22
C LYS A 359 11.31 6.80 -27.28
N ARG A 360 11.68 7.75 -28.13
CA ARG A 360 10.98 9.04 -28.30
C ARG A 360 9.93 9.01 -29.41
N GLU A 361 9.98 8.02 -30.30
CA GLU A 361 9.10 7.92 -31.45
C GLU A 361 7.69 7.49 -31.01
N ARG A 362 6.67 8.11 -31.62
CA ARG A 362 5.27 7.92 -31.21
C ARG A 362 4.81 6.48 -31.38
N TRP A 363 5.12 5.85 -32.51
CA TRP A 363 4.75 4.47 -32.78
C TRP A 363 5.37 3.53 -31.74
N PHE A 364 6.65 3.73 -31.39
CA PHE A 364 7.34 2.90 -30.42
C PHE A 364 6.72 3.03 -29.03
N ARG A 365 6.36 4.25 -28.60
CA ARG A 365 5.67 4.48 -27.33
C ARG A 365 4.28 3.82 -27.27
N ILE A 366 3.55 3.79 -28.38
CA ILE A 366 2.26 3.09 -28.47
C ILE A 366 2.49 1.58 -28.36
N CYS A 367 3.50 1.04 -29.03
CA CYS A 367 3.87 -0.37 -28.93
C CYS A 367 4.28 -0.76 -27.49
N THR A 368 5.15 0.01 -26.83
CA THR A 368 5.57 -0.29 -25.46
C THR A 368 4.42 -0.14 -24.47
N TRP A 369 3.55 0.84 -24.66
CA TRP A 369 2.31 0.97 -23.89
C TRP A 369 1.42 -0.28 -24.05
N ALA A 370 1.15 -0.72 -25.28
CA ALA A 370 0.32 -1.89 -25.53
C ALA A 370 0.90 -3.16 -24.89
N VAL A 371 2.21 -3.40 -25.07
CA VAL A 371 2.93 -4.52 -24.44
C VAL A 371 2.84 -4.44 -22.91
N THR A 372 2.99 -3.23 -22.34
CA THR A 372 2.89 -3.01 -20.89
C THR A 372 1.49 -3.29 -20.38
N MET A 373 0.44 -2.84 -21.08
CA MET A 373 -0.94 -3.08 -20.67
C MET A 373 -1.28 -4.56 -20.69
N VAL A 374 -0.89 -5.30 -21.74
CA VAL A 374 -1.08 -6.75 -21.80
C VAL A 374 -0.36 -7.44 -20.64
N ALA A 375 0.90 -7.07 -20.38
CA ALA A 375 1.68 -7.63 -19.27
C ALA A 375 1.05 -7.31 -17.90
N VAL A 376 0.56 -6.09 -17.70
CA VAL A 376 -0.12 -5.68 -16.46
C VAL A 376 -1.42 -6.45 -16.27
N ILE A 377 -2.26 -6.54 -17.30
CA ILE A 377 -3.55 -7.28 -17.23
C ILE A 377 -3.30 -8.75 -16.93
N PHE A 378 -2.28 -9.36 -17.56
CA PHE A 378 -1.89 -10.73 -17.25
C PHE A 378 -1.34 -10.87 -15.81
N GLY A 379 -0.56 -9.91 -15.33
CA GLY A 379 -0.14 -9.86 -13.93
C GLY A 379 -1.33 -9.83 -12.97
N LEU A 380 -2.33 -8.99 -13.24
CA LEU A 380 -3.55 -8.91 -12.42
C LEU A 380 -4.42 -10.16 -12.56
N ALA A 381 -4.36 -10.87 -13.69
CA ALA A 381 -4.98 -12.18 -13.84
C ALA A 381 -4.31 -13.23 -12.95
N LEU A 382 -2.99 -13.25 -12.86
CA LEU A 382 -2.29 -14.11 -11.89
C LEU A 382 -2.72 -13.75 -10.46
N PHE A 383 -2.78 -12.45 -10.14
CA PHE A 383 -3.18 -11.97 -8.82
C PHE A 383 -4.61 -12.37 -8.43
N SER A 384 -5.53 -12.47 -9.39
CA SER A 384 -6.92 -12.87 -9.12
C SER A 384 -7.08 -14.38 -8.85
N GLY A 385 -6.03 -15.18 -9.07
CA GLY A 385 -6.07 -16.64 -8.98
C GLY A 385 -6.78 -17.34 -10.14
N GLN A 386 -7.29 -16.60 -11.13
CA GLN A 386 -8.06 -17.20 -12.23
C GLN A 386 -7.20 -18.19 -13.05
N VAL A 387 -5.91 -17.92 -13.19
CA VAL A 387 -5.00 -18.69 -14.04
C VAL A 387 -4.75 -20.10 -13.48
N PHE A 388 -4.72 -20.24 -12.16
CA PHE A 388 -4.36 -21.49 -11.50
C PHE A 388 -5.57 -22.26 -10.96
N HIS A 389 -6.64 -21.55 -10.58
CA HIS A 389 -7.82 -22.17 -9.95
C HIS A 389 -9.00 -22.38 -10.91
N ASN A 390 -9.01 -21.72 -12.07
CA ASN A 390 -9.97 -21.96 -13.15
C ASN A 390 -9.24 -22.29 -14.47
N PRO A 391 -8.44 -23.38 -14.52
CA PRO A 391 -7.85 -23.79 -15.78
C PRO A 391 -8.96 -24.16 -16.78
N LEU A 392 -8.80 -23.65 -18.00
CA LEU A 392 -9.68 -23.81 -19.16
C LEU A 392 -10.28 -25.21 -19.33
#